data_AF-A0A8H4ANP5-F1
#
_entry.id   AF-A0A8H4ANP5-F1
#
_cell.length_a   1.000
_cell.length_b   1.000
_cell.length_c   1.000
_cell.angle_alpha   90.00
_cell.angle_beta   90.00
_cell.angle_gamma   90.00
#
_symmetry.space_group_name_H-M   'P 1'
#
loop_
_entity.id
_entity.type
_entity.pdbx_description
1 polymer ?
#
loop_
_entity_poly.entity_id
_entity_poly.type
_entity_poly.pdbx_seq_one_letter_code
_entity_poly.pdbx_strand_id
1 'polypeptide(L)'
;MASNEKLGYHSQNEGDTGSDPSTSNIDDSVVRHKSTRYYLPKILEPSIFGFQPTSDITRAVGDFLYNHIGKENVEIEAKLGILVDKNQHTRVNLPVVSETVINPREDGWFIFQSDMTTAQHRNFNNLLNERVIQTKPPYKGNPVEYKHLYETDRFYSGTGVGKVRVTIDQKTNKVIDGGIVKKTNVAHLNIYSPNTHLDYRISVNIEKPMEMPNGQVVYERNKDRLSYIHQLFKIDLTQVRGPEKQKLSNGTQPPADLTHELEVEFLNPQVLLEEKLKFEKQQSHRYLDIIDVFLNNIRTLAQRSLPPQ
;
A
#
# COMPACT_ATOMS: atom_id res chain seq x y z
N MET A 1 -16.33 -53.06 34.96
CA MET A 1 -15.96 -53.48 33.59
C MET A 1 -14.84 -52.55 33.16
N ALA A 2 -13.58 -52.71 33.58
CA ALA A 2 -12.62 -53.79 33.24
C ALA A 2 -12.66 -54.06 31.73
N SER A 3 -11.64 -53.71 30.95
CA SER A 3 -10.33 -54.38 31.02
C SER A 3 -9.15 -53.50 30.60
N ASN A 4 -8.12 -53.56 31.44
CA ASN A 4 -6.73 -53.22 31.21
C ASN A 4 -6.08 -54.36 30.40
N GLU A 5 -5.21 -54.05 29.44
CA GLU A 5 -4.19 -55.00 28.99
C GLU A 5 -2.80 -54.38 29.12
N LYS A 6 -2.04 -54.95 30.07
CA LYS A 6 -0.60 -54.87 30.20
C LYS A 6 0.00 -55.92 29.27
N LEU A 7 1.06 -55.56 28.56
CA LEU A 7 2.08 -56.51 28.11
C LEU A 7 3.44 -55.88 28.36
N GLY A 8 4.20 -56.50 29.27
CA GLY A 8 5.61 -56.24 29.46
C GLY A 8 6.43 -57.39 28.89
N TYR A 9 7.59 -57.08 28.32
CA TYR A 9 8.71 -57.99 28.09
C TYR A 9 9.99 -57.14 28.17
N HIS A 10 10.76 -57.32 29.24
CA HIS A 10 12.05 -58.04 29.27
C HIS A 10 13.21 -57.31 28.58
N SER A 11 14.13 -56.86 29.43
CA SER A 11 15.49 -56.46 29.11
C SER A 11 16.28 -57.66 28.59
N GLN A 12 16.92 -57.48 27.43
CA GLN A 12 18.16 -58.18 27.08
C GLN A 12 19.09 -57.21 26.34
N ASN A 13 20.27 -57.02 26.93
CA ASN A 13 21.46 -56.51 26.27
C ASN A 13 21.95 -57.57 25.28
N GLU A 14 22.08 -57.25 24.00
CA GLU A 14 23.16 -57.78 23.15
C GLU A 14 23.63 -56.68 22.20
N GLY A 15 24.95 -56.56 22.07
CA GLY A 15 25.60 -55.48 21.33
C GLY A 15 25.43 -55.63 19.84
N ASP A 16 25.26 -54.50 19.17
CA ASP A 16 25.46 -54.40 17.73
C ASP A 16 26.33 -53.18 17.43
N THR A 17 27.44 -53.46 16.77
CA THR A 17 28.44 -52.53 16.26
C THR A 17 27.88 -51.84 15.02
N GLY A 18 27.05 -50.81 15.24
CA GLY A 18 26.58 -49.90 14.20
C GLY A 18 27.38 -48.60 14.21
N SER A 19 28.37 -48.52 13.32
CA SER A 19 29.10 -47.29 13.02
C SER A 19 28.15 -46.24 12.43
N ASP A 20 27.87 -45.20 13.20
CA ASP A 20 27.15 -44.01 12.73
C ASP A 20 28.05 -43.24 11.73
N PRO A 21 27.64 -43.06 10.46
CA PRO A 21 28.47 -42.36 9.50
C PRO A 21 28.21 -40.85 9.60
N SER A 22 29.30 -40.11 9.81
CA SER A 22 29.48 -38.69 9.45
C SER A 22 28.89 -37.60 10.35
N THR A 23 29.35 -37.53 11.60
CA THR A 23 29.79 -36.22 12.13
C THR A 23 31.23 -36.00 11.73
N SER A 24 31.46 -35.61 10.47
CA SER A 24 32.77 -35.20 10.00
C SER A 24 33.18 -33.92 10.72
N ASN A 25 34.11 -34.07 11.68
CA ASN A 25 35.05 -33.07 12.20
C ASN A 25 34.66 -31.60 11.92
N ILE A 26 33.74 -31.06 12.72
CA ILE A 26 33.78 -29.63 12.99
C ILE A 26 34.99 -29.47 13.91
N ASP A 27 36.07 -28.94 13.37
CA ASP A 27 37.26 -28.59 14.11
C ASP A 27 36.85 -27.72 15.31
N ASP A 28 36.93 -28.30 16.51
CA ASP A 28 36.50 -27.72 17.79
C ASP A 28 37.46 -26.62 18.28
N SER A 29 38.11 -25.92 17.34
CA SER A 29 38.83 -24.68 17.57
C SER A 29 37.82 -23.54 17.74
N VAL A 30 36.95 -23.66 18.76
CA VAL A 30 36.22 -22.50 19.30
C VAL A 30 37.29 -21.55 19.84
N VAL A 31 37.70 -20.62 18.97
CA VAL A 31 38.68 -19.59 19.24
C VAL A 31 38.21 -18.85 20.48
N ARG A 32 38.81 -19.16 21.64
CA ARG A 32 38.62 -18.39 22.87
C ARG A 32 39.09 -16.96 22.58
N HIS A 33 38.15 -16.07 22.29
CA HIS A 33 38.44 -14.66 22.11
C HIS A 33 38.97 -14.08 23.43
N LYS A 34 40.30 -13.95 23.51
CA LYS A 34 40.99 -13.15 24.52
C LYS A 34 40.50 -11.70 24.38
N SER A 35 39.77 -11.21 25.38
CA SER A 35 39.45 -9.81 25.67
C SER A 35 39.55 -8.86 24.48
N THR A 36 38.51 -8.82 23.64
CA THR A 36 38.42 -7.89 22.52
C THR A 36 37.58 -6.69 22.92
N ARG A 37 38.18 -5.49 22.92
CA ARG A 37 37.39 -4.25 22.83
C ARG A 37 36.46 -4.40 21.62
N TYR A 38 35.15 -4.31 21.85
CA TYR A 38 34.17 -4.34 20.77
C TYR A 38 34.30 -3.06 19.94
N TYR A 39 35.11 -3.11 18.87
CA TYR A 39 35.15 -2.04 17.88
C TYR A 39 33.95 -2.20 16.95
N LEU A 40 33.23 -1.09 16.68
CA LEU A 40 32.18 -1.08 15.68
C LEU A 40 32.79 -1.41 14.31
N PRO A 41 32.33 -2.47 13.61
CA PRO A 41 32.82 -2.80 12.28
C PRO A 41 32.56 -1.65 11.29
N LYS A 42 33.45 -1.50 10.29
CA LYS A 42 33.29 -0.48 9.23
C LYS A 42 32.06 -0.73 8.34
N ILE A 43 31.69 -1.99 8.17
CA ILE A 43 30.52 -2.43 7.41
C ILE A 43 29.76 -3.38 8.33
N LEU A 44 28.47 -3.12 8.52
CA LEU A 44 27.57 -4.04 9.19
C LEU A 44 26.97 -4.94 8.10
N GLU A 45 27.18 -6.25 8.24
CA GLU A 45 26.47 -7.23 7.42
C GLU A 45 24.98 -7.20 7.77
N PRO A 46 24.07 -7.44 6.82
CA PRO A 46 22.64 -7.34 7.05
C PRO A 46 22.11 -8.40 8.03
N SER A 47 22.79 -9.55 8.14
CA SER A 47 22.57 -10.57 9.16
C SER A 47 23.78 -11.51 9.22
N ILE A 48 23.80 -12.43 10.19
CA ILE A 48 24.81 -13.51 10.29
C ILE A 48 24.85 -14.43 9.05
N PHE A 49 23.81 -14.40 8.22
CA PHE A 49 23.71 -15.19 7.00
C PHE A 49 24.03 -14.37 5.74
N GLY A 50 24.43 -13.11 5.89
CA GLY A 50 24.79 -12.24 4.77
C GLY A 50 23.61 -11.70 3.96
N PHE A 51 22.36 -11.94 4.37
CA PHE A 51 21.17 -11.39 3.71
C PHE A 51 20.20 -10.73 4.69
N GLN A 52 19.45 -9.73 4.22
CA GLN A 52 18.41 -9.06 5.02
C GLN A 52 17.09 -9.83 4.88
N PRO A 53 16.46 -10.28 5.99
CA PRO A 53 15.14 -10.90 5.91
C PRO A 53 14.07 -9.86 5.52
N THR A 54 13.13 -10.28 4.68
CA THR A 54 11.98 -9.44 4.32
C THR A 54 11.08 -9.20 5.53
N SER A 55 10.62 -7.97 5.70
CA SER A 55 9.69 -7.59 6.77
C SER A 55 8.34 -8.29 6.61
N ASP A 56 7.67 -8.59 7.72
CA ASP A 56 6.37 -9.29 7.68
C ASP A 56 5.27 -8.47 6.99
N ILE A 57 5.32 -7.14 7.09
CA ILE A 57 4.38 -6.26 6.38
C ILE A 57 4.63 -6.29 4.88
N THR A 58 5.90 -6.26 4.45
CA THR A 58 6.26 -6.40 3.03
C THR A 58 5.77 -7.72 2.47
N ARG A 59 5.94 -8.81 3.24
CA ARG A 59 5.44 -10.13 2.87
C ARG A 59 3.92 -10.15 2.79
N ALA A 60 3.21 -9.65 3.80
CA ALA A 60 1.75 -9.63 3.83
C ALA A 60 1.15 -8.80 2.66
N VAL A 61 1.73 -7.65 2.35
CA VAL A 61 1.32 -6.81 1.22
C VAL A 61 1.68 -7.47 -0.10
N GLY A 62 2.86 -8.09 -0.19
CA GLY A 62 3.30 -8.87 -1.34
C GLY A 62 2.33 -10.01 -1.65
N ASP A 63 1.98 -10.83 -0.65
CA ASP A 63 1.03 -11.93 -0.78
C ASP A 63 -0.37 -11.43 -1.16
N PHE A 64 -0.82 -10.33 -0.55
CA PHE A 64 -2.08 -9.69 -0.92
C PHE A 64 -2.10 -9.30 -2.40
N LEU A 65 -1.09 -8.58 -2.88
CA LEU A 65 -1.03 -8.16 -4.28
C LEU A 65 -0.83 -9.34 -5.22
N TYR A 66 -0.02 -10.32 -4.85
CA TYR A 66 0.24 -11.54 -5.63
C TYR A 66 -1.05 -12.24 -6.04
N ASN A 67 -2.01 -12.29 -5.12
CA ASN A 67 -3.31 -12.94 -5.31
C ASN A 67 -4.32 -12.11 -6.15
N HIS A 68 -4.07 -10.82 -6.36
CA HIS A 68 -5.02 -9.91 -7.01
C HIS A 68 -4.52 -9.29 -8.32
N ILE A 69 -3.23 -9.42 -8.64
CA ILE A 69 -2.66 -9.03 -9.94
C ILE A 69 -2.87 -10.11 -11.03
N GLY A 70 -2.73 -9.70 -12.29
CA GLY A 70 -2.89 -10.58 -13.46
C GLY A 70 -4.25 -10.50 -14.14
N LYS A 71 -5.14 -9.61 -13.69
CA LYS A 71 -6.36 -9.24 -14.41
C LYS A 71 -6.06 -8.08 -15.37
N GLU A 72 -6.85 -7.96 -16.43
CA GLU A 72 -6.75 -6.82 -17.33
C GLU A 72 -7.20 -5.53 -16.65
N ASN A 73 -6.56 -4.41 -17.00
CA ASN A 73 -6.90 -3.06 -16.51
C ASN A 73 -6.85 -2.94 -14.97
N VAL A 74 -5.93 -3.67 -14.34
CA VAL A 74 -5.68 -3.56 -12.90
C VAL A 74 -5.06 -2.21 -12.59
N GLU A 75 -5.55 -1.58 -11.52
CA GLU A 75 -4.97 -0.42 -10.87
C GLU A 75 -4.63 -0.82 -9.43
N ILE A 76 -3.43 -0.45 -8.97
CA ILE A 76 -2.96 -0.66 -7.60
C ILE A 76 -2.64 0.71 -7.02
N GLU A 77 -3.39 1.10 -5.97
CA GLU A 77 -3.24 2.39 -5.30
C GLU A 77 -3.20 2.21 -3.79
N ALA A 78 -2.42 3.02 -3.10
CA ALA A 78 -2.46 3.19 -1.65
C ALA A 78 -2.96 4.60 -1.35
N LYS A 79 -4.01 4.70 -0.54
CA LYS A 79 -4.53 5.99 -0.07
C LYS A 79 -4.12 6.19 1.37
N LEU A 80 -3.66 7.40 1.70
CA LEU A 80 -3.45 7.82 3.09
C LEU A 80 -4.73 8.45 3.65
N GLY A 81 -5.04 8.14 4.90
CA GLY A 81 -6.28 8.55 5.56
C GLY A 81 -6.32 8.10 7.01
N ILE A 82 -7.50 7.88 7.56
CA ILE A 82 -7.67 7.34 8.92
C ILE A 82 -8.65 6.17 8.92
N LEU A 83 -8.37 5.17 9.75
CA LEU A 83 -9.34 4.14 10.09
C LEU A 83 -10.24 4.70 11.21
N VAL A 84 -11.54 4.80 10.97
CA VAL A 84 -12.52 5.38 11.89
C VAL A 84 -13.44 4.29 12.42
N ASP A 85 -13.46 4.11 13.73
CA ASP A 85 -14.39 3.20 14.40
C ASP A 85 -15.84 3.65 14.16
N LYS A 86 -16.72 2.75 13.69
CA LYS A 86 -18.10 3.09 13.32
C LYS A 86 -18.98 3.48 14.51
N ASN A 87 -18.63 3.02 15.71
CA ASN A 87 -19.38 3.32 16.93
C ASN A 87 -18.84 4.59 17.59
N GLN A 88 -17.53 4.70 17.72
CA GLN A 88 -16.88 5.82 18.43
C GLN A 88 -16.74 7.06 17.55
N HIS A 89 -16.79 6.92 16.22
CA HIS A 89 -16.58 7.99 15.24
C HIS A 89 -15.23 8.71 15.40
N THR A 90 -14.24 8.01 15.99
CA THR A 90 -12.88 8.47 16.19
C THR A 90 -11.92 7.52 15.49
N ARG A 91 -10.67 7.97 15.30
CA ARG A 91 -9.61 7.09 14.79
C ARG A 91 -9.52 5.84 15.67
N VAL A 92 -9.40 4.69 15.01
CA VAL A 92 -9.21 3.39 15.63
C VAL A 92 -8.02 3.43 16.60
N ASN A 93 -8.20 2.80 17.76
CA ASN A 93 -7.16 2.61 18.76
C ASN A 93 -7.01 1.13 19.07
N LEU A 94 -5.97 0.50 18.53
CA LEU A 94 -5.67 -0.92 18.74
C LEU A 94 -4.55 -1.08 19.78
N PRO A 95 -4.53 -2.18 20.55
CA PRO A 95 -3.47 -2.46 21.53
C PRO A 95 -2.18 -2.96 20.85
N VAL A 96 -1.68 -2.19 19.87
CA VAL A 96 -0.44 -2.45 19.12
C VAL A 96 0.39 -1.17 19.08
N VAL A 97 1.72 -1.32 19.09
CA VAL A 97 2.66 -0.18 19.14
C VAL A 97 3.42 0.03 17.82
N SER A 98 3.07 -0.72 16.78
CA SER A 98 3.73 -0.67 15.48
C SER A 98 2.72 -0.72 14.34
N GLU A 99 3.17 -0.31 13.15
CA GLU A 99 2.44 -0.49 11.90
C GLU A 99 1.97 -1.95 11.79
N THR A 100 0.69 -2.15 11.51
CA THR A 100 0.04 -3.47 11.57
C THR A 100 -0.99 -3.61 10.47
N VAL A 101 -0.87 -4.70 9.69
CA VAL A 101 -1.89 -5.10 8.73
C VAL A 101 -3.13 -5.59 9.47
N ILE A 102 -4.30 -5.02 9.16
CA ILE A 102 -5.57 -5.47 9.71
C ILE A 102 -6.05 -6.67 8.91
N ASN A 103 -6.46 -7.73 9.62
CA ASN A 103 -7.04 -8.92 9.00
C ASN A 103 -8.28 -8.52 8.16
N PRO A 104 -8.29 -8.76 6.84
CA PRO A 104 -9.43 -8.42 5.98
C PRO A 104 -10.75 -9.10 6.36
N ARG A 105 -10.70 -10.15 7.19
CA ARG A 105 -11.92 -10.82 7.71
C ARG A 105 -12.56 -10.08 8.89
N GLU A 106 -11.85 -9.12 9.48
CA GLU A 106 -12.22 -8.40 10.70
C GLU A 106 -12.29 -6.89 10.47
N ASP A 107 -12.58 -6.43 9.25
CA ASP A 107 -12.61 -4.98 8.89
C ASP A 107 -14.00 -4.34 8.94
N GLY A 108 -15.02 -5.09 9.38
CA GLY A 108 -16.41 -4.65 9.36
C GLY A 108 -16.78 -3.58 10.39
N TRP A 109 -15.98 -3.36 11.43
CA TRP A 109 -16.30 -2.47 12.55
C TRP A 109 -15.74 -1.04 12.40
N PHE A 110 -14.90 -0.79 11.40
CA PHE A 110 -14.40 0.55 11.06
C PHE A 110 -14.70 0.89 9.60
N ILE A 111 -14.48 2.16 9.24
CA ILE A 111 -14.41 2.63 7.86
C ILE A 111 -13.04 3.26 7.63
N PHE A 112 -12.54 3.23 6.40
CA PHE A 112 -11.39 4.04 6.03
C PHE A 112 -11.90 5.35 5.43
N GLN A 113 -11.48 6.46 6.01
CA GLN A 113 -11.76 7.79 5.50
C GLN A 113 -10.52 8.31 4.77
N SER A 114 -10.63 8.38 3.44
CA SER A 114 -9.62 8.96 2.56
C SER A 114 -9.76 10.48 2.57
N ASP A 115 -9.28 11.14 3.61
CA ASP A 115 -9.30 12.59 3.74
C ASP A 115 -8.17 13.05 4.68
N MET A 116 -7.80 14.32 4.60
CA MET A 116 -6.85 14.96 5.50
C MET A 116 -7.18 16.43 5.71
N THR A 117 -6.59 17.03 6.74
CA THR A 117 -6.74 18.46 6.98
C THR A 117 -6.07 19.28 5.86
N THR A 118 -6.56 20.50 5.63
CA THR A 118 -5.91 21.44 4.69
C THR A 118 -4.46 21.73 5.08
N ALA A 119 -4.13 21.70 6.38
CA ALA A 119 -2.76 21.87 6.86
C ALA A 119 -1.85 20.71 6.42
N GLN A 120 -2.33 19.46 6.58
CA GLN A 120 -1.62 18.27 6.09
C GLN A 120 -1.46 18.31 4.57
N HIS A 121 -2.51 18.64 3.81
CA HIS A 121 -2.44 18.77 2.35
C HIS A 121 -1.40 19.81 1.90
N ARG A 122 -1.41 21.00 2.52
CA ARG A 122 -0.42 22.05 2.23
C ARG A 122 1.00 21.59 2.54
N ASN A 123 1.19 20.89 3.66
CA ASN A 123 2.49 20.33 4.03
C ASN A 123 3.00 19.33 2.99
N PHE A 124 2.16 18.40 2.52
CA PHE A 124 2.55 17.46 1.47
C PHE A 124 2.87 18.14 0.15
N ASN A 125 2.09 19.15 -0.24
CA ASN A 125 2.39 19.95 -1.43
C ASN A 125 3.80 20.57 -1.35
N ASN A 126 4.13 21.18 -0.21
CA ASN A 126 5.45 21.78 0.00
C ASN A 126 6.57 20.73 -0.07
N LEU A 127 6.41 19.60 0.63
CA LEU A 127 7.41 18.53 0.65
C LEU A 127 7.66 17.93 -0.74
N LEU A 128 6.59 17.65 -1.49
CA LEU A 128 6.69 17.06 -2.82
C LEU A 128 7.29 18.06 -3.83
N ASN A 129 6.90 19.33 -3.80
CA ASN A 129 7.51 20.37 -4.63
C ASN A 129 8.99 20.59 -4.30
N GLU A 130 9.36 20.59 -3.02
CA GLU A 130 10.75 20.67 -2.61
C GLU A 130 11.54 19.48 -3.16
N ARG A 131 10.97 18.27 -3.08
CA ARG A 131 11.61 17.07 -3.62
C ARG A 131 11.83 17.14 -5.13
N VAL A 132 10.87 17.68 -5.88
CA VAL A 132 11.05 17.95 -7.32
C VAL A 132 12.26 18.86 -7.57
N ILE A 133 12.42 19.93 -6.79
CA ILE A 133 13.58 20.84 -6.92
C ILE A 133 14.89 20.11 -6.58
N GLN A 134 14.92 19.35 -5.48
CA GLN A 134 16.11 18.63 -5.02
C GLN A 134 16.58 17.52 -5.97
N THR A 135 15.70 17.02 -6.84
CA THR A 135 16.04 15.98 -7.81
C THR A 135 16.42 16.50 -9.19
N LYS A 136 16.51 17.82 -9.36
CA LYS A 136 17.12 18.44 -10.55
C LYS A 136 18.65 18.29 -10.54
N PRO A 137 19.33 18.43 -11.70
CA PRO A 137 20.79 18.42 -11.75
C PRO A 137 21.40 19.39 -10.71
N PRO A 138 22.48 19.01 -9.99
CA PRO A 138 23.38 17.88 -10.22
C PRO A 138 22.99 16.56 -9.51
N TYR A 139 21.72 16.36 -9.15
CA TYR A 139 21.26 15.10 -8.56
C TYR A 139 21.60 13.90 -9.45
N LYS A 140 22.17 12.84 -8.86
CA LYS A 140 22.64 11.65 -9.58
C LYS A 140 21.58 10.54 -9.71
N GLY A 141 20.44 10.69 -9.05
CA GLY A 141 19.33 9.72 -9.13
C GLY A 141 18.29 10.12 -10.18
N ASN A 142 17.17 9.38 -10.20
CA ASN A 142 16.06 9.69 -11.10
C ASN A 142 15.33 10.97 -10.66
N PRO A 143 15.09 11.93 -11.57
CA PRO A 143 14.32 13.13 -11.25
C PRO A 143 12.88 12.77 -10.90
N VAL A 144 12.26 13.58 -10.04
CA VAL A 144 10.80 13.54 -9.82
C VAL A 144 10.16 14.48 -10.85
N GLU A 145 9.23 13.94 -11.63
CA GLU A 145 8.43 14.72 -12.58
C GLU A 145 7.20 15.28 -11.88
N TYR A 146 6.69 16.41 -12.39
CA TYR A 146 5.55 17.12 -11.80
C TYR A 146 4.56 17.57 -12.88
N LYS A 147 3.26 17.40 -12.60
CA LYS A 147 2.16 17.91 -13.43
C LYS A 147 1.01 18.42 -12.56
N HIS A 148 0.42 19.54 -12.96
CA HIS A 148 -0.78 20.09 -12.34
C HIS A 148 -1.98 19.89 -13.27
N LEU A 149 -2.97 19.14 -12.79
CA LEU A 149 -4.15 18.71 -13.53
C LEU A 149 -5.41 19.31 -12.92
N TYR A 150 -6.30 19.78 -13.78
CA TYR A 150 -7.64 20.25 -13.41
C TYR A 150 -8.64 19.42 -14.19
N GLU A 151 -9.38 18.59 -13.48
CA GLU A 151 -10.20 17.53 -14.08
C GLU A 151 -11.64 17.59 -13.53
N THR A 152 -12.61 17.26 -14.37
CA THR A 152 -13.99 17.05 -13.95
C THR A 152 -14.36 15.60 -14.18
N ASP A 153 -14.74 14.90 -13.11
CA ASP A 153 -15.29 13.55 -13.18
C ASP A 153 -16.81 13.63 -13.26
N ARG A 154 -17.39 13.16 -14.36
CA ARG A 154 -18.83 12.95 -14.54
C ARG A 154 -19.17 11.48 -14.41
N PHE A 155 -20.19 11.17 -13.62
CA PHE A 155 -20.67 9.82 -13.42
C PHE A 155 -22.02 9.66 -14.09
N TYR A 156 -22.16 8.59 -14.86
CA TYR A 156 -23.36 8.26 -15.60
C TYR A 156 -24.00 7.00 -15.02
N SER A 157 -25.33 7.00 -14.89
CA SER A 157 -26.08 5.77 -14.65
C SER A 157 -26.06 4.93 -15.93
N GLY A 158 -25.43 3.76 -15.90
CA GLY A 158 -25.47 2.84 -17.03
C GLY A 158 -26.83 2.13 -17.15
N THR A 159 -27.10 1.50 -18.29
CA THR A 159 -28.23 0.58 -18.51
C THR A 159 -28.07 -0.78 -17.80
N GLY A 160 -27.16 -0.88 -16.83
CA GLY A 160 -26.84 -2.09 -16.05
C GLY A 160 -26.27 -1.75 -14.67
N VAL A 161 -25.70 -2.75 -13.98
CA VAL A 161 -25.16 -2.57 -12.61
C VAL A 161 -23.84 -1.78 -12.64
N GLY A 162 -23.83 -0.56 -12.09
CA GLY A 162 -22.63 0.25 -11.83
C GLY A 162 -22.59 1.59 -12.58
N LYS A 163 -21.79 2.54 -12.06
CA LYS A 163 -21.63 3.89 -12.63
C LYS A 163 -20.42 3.94 -13.56
N VAL A 164 -20.57 4.55 -14.74
CA VAL A 164 -19.44 4.84 -15.66
C VAL A 164 -18.91 6.23 -15.34
N ARG A 165 -17.59 6.37 -15.17
CA ARG A 165 -16.89 7.64 -14.95
C ARG A 165 -16.33 8.13 -16.29
N VAL A 166 -16.59 9.39 -16.62
CA VAL A 166 -15.97 10.13 -17.72
C VAL A 166 -15.15 11.27 -17.11
N THR A 167 -13.85 11.28 -17.35
CA THR A 167 -12.93 12.32 -16.87
C THR A 167 -12.62 13.32 -18.00
N ILE A 168 -12.83 14.60 -17.71
CA ILE A 168 -12.71 15.71 -18.66
C ILE A 168 -11.62 16.66 -18.18
N ASP A 169 -10.71 17.08 -19.06
CA ASP A 169 -9.75 18.13 -18.78
C ASP A 169 -10.45 19.50 -18.79
N GLN A 170 -10.36 20.26 -17.71
CA GLN A 170 -11.10 21.52 -17.56
C GLN A 170 -10.59 22.64 -18.48
N LYS A 171 -9.33 22.60 -18.91
CA LYS A 171 -8.75 23.64 -19.76
C LYS A 171 -9.20 23.50 -21.21
N THR A 172 -9.23 22.27 -21.70
CA THR A 172 -9.56 21.94 -23.09
C THR A 172 -11.01 21.53 -23.28
N ASN A 173 -11.71 21.20 -22.19
CA ASN A 173 -13.06 20.64 -22.17
C ASN A 173 -13.19 19.36 -23.02
N LYS A 174 -12.09 18.59 -23.14
CA LYS A 174 -12.03 17.33 -23.86
C LYS A 174 -11.97 16.16 -22.87
N VAL A 175 -12.55 15.03 -23.27
CA VAL A 175 -12.39 13.77 -22.55
C VAL A 175 -10.91 13.38 -22.59
N ILE A 176 -10.37 13.03 -21.42
CA ILE A 176 -8.97 12.55 -21.31
C ILE A 176 -8.87 11.17 -21.96
N ASP A 177 -7.76 10.90 -22.65
CA ASP A 177 -7.53 9.58 -23.25
C ASP A 177 -7.53 8.49 -22.16
N GLY A 178 -8.23 7.38 -22.41
CA GLY A 178 -8.52 6.36 -21.38
C GLY A 178 -9.41 6.83 -20.22
N GLY A 179 -9.95 8.05 -20.25
CA GLY A 179 -10.73 8.67 -19.16
C GLY A 179 -12.18 8.22 -19.05
N ILE A 180 -12.63 7.26 -19.88
CA ILE A 180 -13.97 6.68 -19.80
C ILE A 180 -13.86 5.27 -19.25
N VAL A 181 -14.18 5.08 -17.97
CA VAL A 181 -13.95 3.80 -17.28
C VAL A 181 -15.11 3.40 -16.37
N LYS A 182 -15.25 2.09 -16.18
CA LYS A 182 -16.03 1.50 -15.09
C LYS A 182 -15.07 0.93 -14.05
N LYS A 183 -14.89 1.67 -12.96
CA LYS A 183 -14.06 1.26 -11.81
C LYS A 183 -14.81 0.25 -10.95
N THR A 184 -14.21 -0.91 -10.74
CA THR A 184 -14.73 -1.97 -9.85
C THR A 184 -13.68 -2.29 -8.80
N ASN A 185 -14.02 -2.17 -7.53
CA ASN A 185 -13.12 -2.59 -6.46
C ASN A 185 -13.02 -4.12 -6.44
N VAL A 186 -11.78 -4.63 -6.43
CA VAL A 186 -11.51 -6.07 -6.38
C VAL A 186 -11.24 -6.50 -4.95
N ALA A 187 -10.32 -5.81 -4.30
CA ALA A 187 -9.94 -6.07 -2.92
C ALA A 187 -9.23 -4.87 -2.32
N HIS A 188 -9.14 -4.83 -0.99
CA HIS A 188 -8.34 -3.86 -0.26
C HIS A 188 -7.68 -4.50 0.96
N LEU A 189 -6.61 -3.87 1.42
CA LEU A 189 -5.89 -4.20 2.64
C LEU A 189 -5.75 -2.93 3.47
N ASN A 190 -6.22 -2.96 4.71
CA ASN A 190 -6.13 -1.83 5.64
C ASN A 190 -4.89 -2.01 6.54
N ILE A 191 -4.12 -0.93 6.71
CA ILE A 191 -2.94 -0.93 7.56
C ILE A 191 -3.09 0.18 8.60
N TYR A 192 -3.05 -0.21 9.87
CA TYR A 192 -3.08 0.69 11.01
C TYR A 192 -1.66 1.13 11.38
N SER A 193 -1.46 2.43 11.58
CA SER A 193 -0.14 3.01 11.84
C SER A 193 -0.18 3.88 13.10
N PRO A 194 -0.01 3.30 14.30
CA PRO A 194 -0.17 4.02 15.57
C PRO A 194 0.87 5.14 15.78
N ASN A 195 2.03 5.03 15.14
CA ASN A 195 3.14 5.98 15.27
C ASN A 195 3.11 7.12 14.24
N THR A 196 2.06 7.21 13.43
CA THR A 196 1.84 8.29 12.45
C THR A 196 0.44 8.87 12.63
N HIS A 197 0.18 10.03 12.02
CA HIS A 197 -1.15 10.65 12.06
C HIS A 197 -2.12 10.12 11.00
N LEU A 198 -1.62 9.32 10.06
CA LEU A 198 -2.40 8.73 8.98
C LEU A 198 -2.15 7.22 8.95
N ASP A 199 -3.25 6.49 8.84
CA ASP A 199 -3.30 5.09 8.40
C ASP A 199 -3.27 5.05 6.87
N TYR A 200 -3.26 3.85 6.29
CA TYR A 200 -3.39 3.72 4.84
C TYR A 200 -4.12 2.46 4.41
N ARG A 201 -4.72 2.54 3.22
CA ARG A 201 -5.40 1.44 2.57
C ARG A 201 -4.79 1.20 1.21
N ILE A 202 -4.34 -0.03 0.96
CA ILE A 202 -3.92 -0.48 -0.37
C ILE A 202 -5.14 -1.12 -1.05
N SER A 203 -5.50 -0.64 -2.23
CA SER A 203 -6.64 -1.10 -3.00
C SER A 203 -6.17 -1.64 -4.36
N VAL A 204 -6.80 -2.74 -4.78
CA VAL A 204 -6.70 -3.26 -6.15
C VAL A 204 -8.06 -3.05 -6.80
N ASN A 205 -8.08 -2.31 -7.89
CA ASN A 205 -9.28 -2.03 -8.66
C ASN A 205 -9.10 -2.51 -10.10
N ILE A 206 -10.22 -2.70 -10.80
CA ILE A 206 -10.25 -2.85 -12.26
C ILE A 206 -10.86 -1.57 -12.84
N GLU A 207 -10.12 -0.87 -13.69
CA GLU A 207 -10.60 0.30 -14.44
C GLU A 207 -10.92 -0.13 -15.88
N LYS A 208 -12.04 -0.84 -16.07
CA LYS A 208 -12.43 -1.33 -17.40
C LYS A 208 -12.73 -0.15 -18.33
N PRO A 209 -12.06 -0.02 -19.50
CA PRO A 209 -12.40 0.98 -20.50
C PRO A 209 -13.84 0.81 -20.99
N MET A 210 -14.55 1.91 -21.17
CA MET A 210 -15.94 1.93 -21.63
C MET A 210 -16.11 2.92 -22.77
N GLU A 211 -17.15 2.73 -23.59
CA GLU A 211 -17.57 3.73 -24.56
C GLU A 211 -18.29 4.90 -23.88
N MET A 212 -18.40 6.02 -24.58
CA MET A 212 -19.11 7.21 -24.10
C MET A 212 -20.57 6.85 -23.76
N PRO A 213 -21.03 7.07 -22.52
CA PRO A 213 -22.38 6.71 -22.12
C PRO A 213 -23.43 7.68 -22.70
N ASN A 214 -24.55 7.14 -23.18
CA ASN A 214 -25.71 7.91 -23.67
C ASN A 214 -26.68 8.36 -22.54
N GLY A 215 -26.36 8.04 -21.28
CA GLY A 215 -27.21 8.33 -20.12
C GLY A 215 -27.08 9.77 -19.61
N GLN A 216 -27.86 10.10 -18.59
CA GLN A 216 -27.71 11.37 -17.86
C GLN A 216 -26.56 11.29 -16.85
N VAL A 217 -25.92 12.44 -16.63
CA VAL A 217 -24.95 12.62 -15.55
C VAL A 217 -25.72 12.60 -14.22
N VAL A 218 -25.39 11.64 -13.35
CA VAL A 218 -26.01 11.49 -12.03
C VAL A 218 -25.22 12.18 -10.93
N TYR A 219 -23.93 12.41 -11.16
CA TYR A 219 -23.03 13.04 -10.20
C TYR A 219 -21.84 13.64 -10.94
N GLU A 220 -21.39 14.80 -10.50
CA GLU A 220 -20.20 15.48 -11.01
C GLU A 220 -19.34 15.94 -9.83
N ARG A 221 -18.03 15.83 -9.97
CA ARG A 221 -17.07 16.41 -9.03
C ARG A 221 -15.89 17.02 -9.79
N ASN A 222 -15.33 18.07 -9.22
CA ASN A 222 -14.16 18.76 -9.75
C ASN A 222 -12.92 18.38 -8.95
N LYS A 223 -11.80 18.19 -9.63
CA LYS A 223 -10.54 17.73 -9.05
C LYS A 223 -9.42 18.68 -9.43
N ASP A 224 -8.72 19.14 -8.41
CA ASP A 224 -7.46 19.88 -8.53
C ASP A 224 -6.36 18.93 -8.04
N ARG A 225 -5.48 18.49 -8.95
CA ARG A 225 -4.55 17.39 -8.73
C ARG A 225 -3.12 17.79 -9.04
N LEU A 226 -2.26 17.61 -8.05
CA LEU A 226 -0.82 17.74 -8.14
C LEU A 226 -0.23 16.32 -8.24
N SER A 227 0.24 15.95 -9.43
CA SER A 227 0.77 14.63 -9.73
C SER A 227 2.29 14.66 -9.79
N TYR A 228 2.92 13.74 -9.06
CA TYR A 228 4.37 13.56 -9.00
C TYR A 228 4.74 12.16 -9.46
N ILE A 229 5.67 12.01 -10.39
CA ILE A 229 6.08 10.71 -10.92
C ILE A 229 7.54 10.45 -10.59
N HIS A 230 7.83 9.28 -10.02
CA HIS A 230 9.20 8.85 -9.75
C HIS A 230 9.33 7.33 -9.91
N GLN A 231 10.13 6.92 -10.90
CA GLN A 231 10.37 5.53 -11.26
C GLN A 231 9.07 4.77 -11.56
N LEU A 232 8.65 3.84 -10.69
CA LEU A 232 7.49 2.96 -10.91
C LEU A 232 6.18 3.54 -10.35
N PHE A 233 6.25 4.67 -9.64
CA PHE A 233 5.16 5.17 -8.82
C PHE A 233 4.74 6.58 -9.20
N LYS A 234 3.44 6.83 -9.07
CA LYS A 234 2.84 8.16 -9.13
C LYS A 234 2.27 8.50 -7.76
N ILE A 235 2.48 9.73 -7.32
CA ILE A 235 1.95 10.28 -6.09
C ILE A 235 0.99 11.40 -6.47
N ASP A 236 -0.29 11.24 -6.17
CA ASP A 236 -1.33 12.22 -6.46
C ASP A 236 -1.80 12.89 -5.17
N LEU A 237 -1.64 14.21 -5.10
CA LEU A 237 -2.21 15.05 -4.07
C LEU A 237 -3.40 15.80 -4.68
N THR A 238 -4.61 15.45 -4.25
CA THR A 238 -5.85 15.86 -4.93
C THR A 238 -6.80 16.57 -3.97
N GLN A 239 -7.31 17.74 -4.36
CA GLN A 239 -8.50 18.33 -3.76
C GLN A 239 -9.72 17.94 -4.60
N VAL A 240 -10.71 17.30 -3.98
CA VAL A 240 -11.95 16.89 -4.64
C VAL A 240 -13.10 17.75 -4.15
N ARG A 241 -13.83 18.36 -5.07
CA ARG A 241 -15.01 19.20 -4.79
C ARG A 241 -16.24 18.55 -5.39
N GLY A 242 -17.14 18.07 -4.54
CA GLY A 242 -18.46 17.58 -4.94
C GLY A 242 -19.39 18.71 -5.42
N PRO A 243 -20.61 18.36 -5.85
CA PRO A 243 -21.57 19.33 -6.36
C PRO A 243 -22.01 20.28 -5.24
N GLU A 244 -22.35 21.51 -5.63
CA GLU A 244 -22.86 22.50 -4.68
C GLU A 244 -24.17 21.99 -4.06
N LYS A 245 -24.17 21.85 -2.73
CA LYS A 245 -25.33 21.39 -1.98
C LYS A 245 -26.31 22.56 -1.83
N GLN A 246 -27.59 22.31 -2.05
CA GLN A 246 -28.63 23.33 -1.88
C GLN A 246 -28.72 23.76 -0.41
N LYS A 247 -29.10 25.03 -0.19
CA LYS A 247 -29.41 25.54 1.15
C LYS A 247 -30.45 24.65 1.82
N LEU A 248 -30.21 24.36 3.08
CA LEU A 248 -31.20 23.68 3.92
C LEU A 248 -32.44 24.57 4.05
N SER A 249 -33.59 23.97 4.37
CA SER A 249 -34.89 24.67 4.52
C SER A 249 -34.85 25.80 5.56
N ASN A 250 -33.89 25.76 6.48
CA ASN A 250 -33.63 26.80 7.49
C ASN A 250 -32.70 27.94 7.00
N GLY A 251 -32.33 27.97 5.72
CA GLY A 251 -31.48 29.00 5.11
C GLY A 251 -29.97 28.81 5.31
N THR A 252 -29.54 27.80 6.08
CA THR A 252 -28.11 27.50 6.28
C THR A 252 -27.51 26.76 5.10
N GLN A 253 -26.29 27.12 4.72
CA GLN A 253 -25.52 26.39 3.72
C GLN A 253 -24.88 25.16 4.37
N PRO A 254 -25.12 23.94 3.85
CA PRO A 254 -24.41 22.77 4.32
C PRO A 254 -22.90 22.88 4.01
N PRO A 255 -22.04 22.20 4.78
CA PRO A 255 -20.60 22.19 4.51
C PRO A 255 -20.30 21.74 3.07
N ALA A 256 -19.35 22.44 2.45
CA ALA A 256 -18.85 22.08 1.13
C ALA A 256 -18.36 20.63 1.14
N ASP A 257 -18.68 19.90 0.08
CA ASP A 257 -18.19 18.53 -0.13
C ASP A 257 -16.75 18.59 -0.66
N LEU A 258 -15.81 18.92 0.23
CA LEU A 258 -14.39 19.09 -0.09
C LEU A 258 -13.57 18.07 0.68
N THR A 259 -12.86 17.21 -0.04
CA THR A 259 -11.86 16.28 0.53
C THR A 259 -10.47 16.59 0.01
N HIS A 260 -9.47 16.24 0.81
CA HIS A 260 -8.06 16.31 0.48
C HIS A 260 -7.48 14.89 0.51
N GLU A 261 -7.11 14.38 -0.65
CA GLU A 261 -6.69 12.99 -0.84
C GLU A 261 -5.20 12.93 -1.20
N LEU A 262 -4.49 11.93 -0.69
CA LEU A 262 -3.11 11.61 -1.07
C LEU A 262 -3.02 10.13 -1.43
N GLU A 263 -2.61 9.87 -2.65
CA GLU A 263 -2.58 8.53 -3.26
C GLU A 263 -1.15 8.23 -3.71
N VAL A 264 -0.70 6.98 -3.54
CA VAL A 264 0.52 6.44 -4.13
C VAL A 264 0.11 5.25 -4.98
N GLU A 265 0.35 5.28 -6.28
CA GLU A 265 -0.09 4.25 -7.22
C GLU A 265 1.07 3.73 -8.07
N PHE A 266 0.89 2.54 -8.62
CA PHE A 266 1.76 2.02 -9.66
C PHE A 266 1.45 2.68 -10.99
N LEU A 267 2.45 3.26 -11.66
CA LEU A 267 2.30 3.79 -13.03
C LEU A 267 1.88 2.71 -14.02
N ASN A 268 2.48 1.52 -13.87
CA ASN A 268 2.17 0.35 -14.69
C ASN A 268 2.22 -0.91 -13.83
N PRO A 269 1.05 -1.42 -13.37
CA PRO A 269 0.98 -2.66 -12.61
C PRO A 269 1.50 -3.90 -13.34
N GLN A 270 1.68 -3.85 -14.67
CA GLN A 270 2.26 -4.96 -15.43
C GLN A 270 3.70 -5.26 -15.01
N VAL A 271 4.48 -4.25 -14.61
CA VAL A 271 5.85 -4.47 -14.12
C VAL A 271 5.87 -5.41 -12.92
N LEU A 272 4.90 -5.27 -12.01
CA LEU A 272 4.78 -6.16 -10.85
C LEU A 272 4.33 -7.57 -11.27
N LEU A 273 3.46 -7.69 -12.29
CA LEU A 273 3.05 -8.98 -12.84
C LEU A 273 4.22 -9.71 -13.51
N GLU A 274 5.05 -9.01 -14.28
CA GLU A 274 6.24 -9.59 -14.91
C GLU A 274 7.20 -10.17 -13.86
N GLU A 275 7.42 -9.46 -12.75
CA GLU A 275 8.26 -9.96 -11.65
C GLU A 275 7.63 -11.15 -10.92
N LYS A 276 6.30 -11.21 -10.81
CA LYS A 276 5.59 -12.40 -10.34
C LYS A 276 5.81 -13.58 -11.28
N LEU A 277 5.67 -13.39 -12.59
CA LEU A 277 5.85 -14.47 -13.57
C LEU A 277 7.30 -15.00 -13.59
N LYS A 278 8.29 -14.15 -13.34
CA LYS A 278 9.69 -14.58 -13.15
C LYS A 278 9.84 -15.45 -11.91
N PHE A 279 9.25 -15.05 -10.78
CA PHE A 279 9.24 -15.85 -9.56
C PHE A 279 8.61 -17.24 -9.78
N GLU A 280 7.45 -17.31 -10.44
CA GLU A 280 6.77 -18.58 -10.75
C GLU A 280 7.62 -19.50 -11.64
N LYS A 281 8.46 -18.92 -12.50
CA LYS A 281 9.40 -19.64 -13.38
C LYS A 281 10.75 -19.92 -12.71
N GLN A 282 10.91 -19.66 -11.41
CA GLN A 282 12.16 -19.82 -10.66
C GLN A 282 13.32 -18.99 -11.27
N GLN A 283 12.99 -17.84 -11.87
CA GLN A 283 13.97 -16.90 -12.40
C GLN A 283 14.29 -15.83 -11.37
N SER A 284 15.44 -15.16 -11.53
CA SER A 284 15.75 -13.97 -10.74
C SER A 284 14.66 -12.91 -10.93
N HIS A 285 14.15 -12.37 -9.81
CA HIS A 285 13.06 -11.42 -9.78
C HIS A 285 13.26 -10.38 -8.68
N ARG A 286 12.53 -9.27 -8.76
CA ARG A 286 12.55 -8.13 -7.84
C ARG A 286 11.20 -7.81 -7.23
N TYR A 287 10.28 -8.78 -7.25
CA TYR A 287 8.91 -8.63 -6.76
C TYR A 287 8.84 -7.95 -5.38
N LEU A 288 9.51 -8.52 -4.36
CA LEU A 288 9.48 -7.97 -3.00
C LEU A 288 10.25 -6.65 -2.88
N ASP A 289 11.30 -6.42 -3.66
CA ASP A 289 12.01 -5.13 -3.70
C ASP A 289 11.05 -4.00 -4.12
N ILE A 290 10.23 -4.25 -5.15
CA ILE A 290 9.27 -3.28 -5.67
C ILE A 290 8.20 -2.99 -4.59
N ILE A 291 7.71 -4.02 -3.91
CA ILE A 291 6.76 -3.85 -2.79
C ILE A 291 7.40 -3.04 -1.66
N ASP A 292 8.67 -3.28 -1.33
CA ASP A 292 9.39 -2.52 -0.32
C ASP A 292 9.50 -1.04 -0.68
N VAL A 293 9.87 -0.71 -1.93
CA VAL A 293 9.93 0.68 -2.38
C VAL A 293 8.54 1.34 -2.35
N PHE A 294 7.49 0.61 -2.74
CA PHE A 294 6.11 1.08 -2.65
C PHE A 294 5.73 1.46 -1.22
N LEU A 295 5.98 0.55 -0.26
CA LEU A 295 5.71 0.77 1.16
C LEU A 295 6.57 1.90 1.74
N ASN A 296 7.84 2.01 1.33
CA ASN A 296 8.72 3.07 1.81
C ASN A 296 8.24 4.45 1.36
N ASN A 297 7.70 4.60 0.15
CA ASN A 297 7.06 5.85 -0.29
C ASN A 297 5.86 6.21 0.61
N ILE A 298 4.96 5.24 0.85
CA ILE A 298 3.77 5.44 1.70
C ILE A 298 4.18 5.81 3.13
N ARG A 299 5.09 5.05 3.74
CA ARG A 299 5.59 5.26 5.11
C ARG A 299 6.26 6.61 5.27
N THR A 300 7.09 7.02 4.30
CA THR A 300 7.75 8.33 4.33
C THR A 300 6.72 9.46 4.33
N LEU A 301 5.67 9.35 3.52
CA LEU A 301 4.57 10.32 3.51
C LEU A 301 3.81 10.30 4.84
N ALA A 302 3.42 9.12 5.34
CA ALA A 302 2.69 9.00 6.61
C ALA A 302 3.47 9.60 7.80
N GLN A 303 4.80 9.36 7.87
CA GLN A 303 5.68 9.91 8.90
C GLN A 303 5.84 11.43 8.82
N ARG A 304 5.70 12.01 7.63
CA ARG A 304 5.80 13.46 7.40
C ARG A 304 4.46 14.18 7.54
N SER A 305 3.39 13.46 7.86
CA SER A 305 2.08 14.06 8.12
C SER A 305 2.15 14.94 9.37
N LEU A 306 1.52 16.11 9.31
CA LEU A 306 1.31 16.93 10.49
C LEU A 306 0.23 16.31 11.39
N PRO A 307 0.23 16.60 12.71
CA PRO A 307 -0.90 16.27 13.57
C PRO A 307 -2.21 16.84 13.00
N PRO A 308 -3.34 16.12 13.17
CA PRO A 308 -4.64 16.72 12.92
C PRO A 308 -4.81 17.94 13.85
N GLN A 309 -5.21 19.08 13.30
CA GLN A 309 -5.49 20.31 14.04
C GLN A 309 -6.96 20.39 14.41
#